data_AF-A0A534XCB2-F1
#
_entry.id   AF-A0A534XCB2-F1
#
_cell.length_a   1.000
_cell.length_b   1.000
_cell.length_c   1.000
_cell.angle_alpha   90.00
_cell.angle_beta   90.00
_cell.angle_gamma   90.00
#
_symmetry.space_group_name_H-M   'P 1'
#
loop_
_entity.id
_entity.type
_entity.pdbx_description
1 polymer ?
#
loop_
_entity_poly.entity_id
_entity_poly.type
_entity_poly.pdbx_seq_one_letter_code
_entity_poly.pdbx_strand_id
1 'polypeptide(L)'
;MPPPRAAPDGRLPAEARVRDQPLPGHAAGEPIVLVRRGSETCAVGASCTHDGRPLGEGIVEANTIRCPERRLRRRAAPAGWM
;
A
#
# COMPACT_ATOMS: atom_id res chain seq x y z
N MET A 1 -18.37 7.00 2.64
CA MET A 1 -18.32 6.67 1.19
C MET A 1 -17.55 5.37 1.05
N PRO A 2 -18.08 4.34 0.37
CA PRO A 2 -17.30 3.14 0.09
C PRO A 2 -16.06 3.50 -0.75
N PRO A 3 -14.95 2.75 -0.61
CA PRO A 3 -13.76 3.01 -1.40
C PRO A 3 -14.08 2.87 -2.89
N PRO A 4 -13.48 3.70 -3.77
CA PRO A 4 -13.66 3.57 -5.20
C PRO A 4 -13.21 2.17 -5.63
N ARG A 5 -14.12 1.42 -6.27
CA ARG A 5 -13.75 0.16 -6.92
C ARG A 5 -13.02 0.53 -8.20
N ALA A 6 -11.86 -0.07 -8.45
CA ALA A 6 -11.30 0.03 -9.78
C ALA A 6 -12.26 -0.71 -10.74
N ALA A 7 -12.33 -0.22 -11.97
CA ALA A 7 -12.98 -0.92 -13.06
C ALA A 7 -12.35 -2.33 -13.22
N PRO A 8 -13.05 -3.28 -13.85
CA PRO A 8 -12.58 -4.66 -14.00
C PRO A 8 -11.21 -4.79 -14.70
N ASP A 9 -10.78 -3.78 -15.45
CA ASP A 9 -9.45 -3.64 -16.07
C ASP A 9 -8.37 -3.05 -15.13
N GLY A 10 -8.70 -2.81 -13.85
CA GLY A 10 -7.81 -2.22 -12.86
C GLY A 10 -7.72 -0.69 -12.92
N ARG A 11 -8.52 -0.03 -13.79
CA ARG A 11 -8.50 1.43 -13.92
C ARG A 11 -9.34 2.08 -12.83
N LEU A 12 -8.77 3.03 -12.12
CA LEU A 12 -9.52 3.87 -11.20
C LEU A 12 -10.50 4.80 -11.96
N PRO A 13 -11.63 5.19 -11.34
CA PRO A 13 -12.41 6.35 -11.78
C PRO A 13 -11.48 7.55 -11.98
N ALA A 14 -11.73 8.38 -12.98
CA ALA A 14 -10.84 9.50 -13.34
C ALA A 14 -10.60 10.48 -12.17
N GLU A 15 -11.55 10.54 -11.24
CA GLU A 15 -11.55 11.35 -10.02
C GLU A 15 -10.81 10.72 -8.83
N ALA A 16 -10.55 9.41 -8.86
CA ALA A 16 -9.87 8.72 -7.77
C ALA A 16 -8.37 9.05 -7.81
N ARG A 17 -7.97 9.91 -6.88
CA ARG A 17 -6.59 10.41 -6.80
C ARG A 17 -5.88 9.77 -5.61
N VAL A 18 -4.90 8.92 -5.90
CA VAL A 18 -4.01 8.36 -4.88
C VAL A 18 -3.07 9.48 -4.39
N ARG A 19 -3.17 9.80 -3.10
CA ARG A 19 -2.29 10.76 -2.40
C ARG A 19 -1.20 9.99 -1.65
N ASP A 20 -0.67 10.55 -0.57
CA ASP A 20 0.34 9.94 0.31
C ASP A 20 -0.23 8.82 1.20
N GLN A 21 -1.43 8.33 0.90
CA GLN A 21 -2.14 7.30 1.66
C GLN A 21 -2.54 6.14 0.72
N PRO A 22 -2.49 4.90 1.20
CA PRO A 22 -2.95 3.76 0.41
C PRO A 22 -4.44 3.87 0.12
N LEU A 23 -4.84 3.56 -1.12
CA LEU A 23 -6.24 3.56 -1.53
C LEU A 23 -6.69 2.10 -1.79
N PRO A 24 -7.51 1.50 -0.92
CA PRO A 24 -8.06 0.17 -1.13
C PRO A 24 -8.99 0.12 -2.35
N GLY A 25 -8.98 -0.99 -3.07
CA GLY A 25 -9.81 -1.22 -4.25
C GLY A 25 -9.89 -2.69 -4.65
N HIS A 26 -10.47 -2.95 -5.81
CA HIS A 26 -10.50 -4.29 -6.43
C HIS A 26 -10.15 -4.16 -7.91
N ALA A 27 -9.38 -5.10 -8.46
CA ALA A 27 -9.07 -5.20 -9.88
C ALA A 27 -9.26 -6.66 -10.33
N ALA A 28 -10.00 -6.89 -11.41
CA ALA A 28 -10.37 -8.23 -11.87
C ALA A 28 -10.98 -9.14 -10.76
N GLY A 29 -11.67 -8.55 -9.78
CA GLY A 29 -12.25 -9.28 -8.63
C GLY A 29 -11.32 -9.43 -7.43
N GLU A 30 -10.02 -9.19 -7.59
CA GLU A 30 -9.02 -9.37 -6.54
C GLU A 30 -8.83 -8.08 -5.71
N PRO A 31 -8.68 -8.18 -4.38
CA PRO A 31 -8.47 -7.01 -3.54
C PRO A 31 -7.06 -6.46 -3.75
N ILE A 32 -6.98 -5.17 -4.06
CA ILE A 32 -5.73 -4.45 -4.28
C ILE A 32 -5.67 -3.18 -3.43
N VAL A 33 -4.47 -2.64 -3.30
CA VAL A 33 -4.21 -1.31 -2.75
C VAL A 33 -3.41 -0.53 -3.78
N LEU A 34 -3.84 0.70 -4.01
CA LEU A 34 -3.17 1.62 -4.91
C LEU A 34 -2.32 2.58 -4.11
N VAL A 35 -1.09 2.78 -4.57
CA VAL A 35 -0.10 3.65 -3.94
C VAL A 35 0.54 4.55 -4.98
N ARG A 36 0.90 5.76 -4.57
CA ARG A 36 1.62 6.69 -5.42
C ARG A 36 3.12 6.51 -5.25
N ARG A 37 3.82 6.34 -6.36
CA ARG A 37 5.27 6.18 -6.47
C ARG A 37 5.81 7.32 -7.34
N GLY A 38 6.20 8.44 -6.73
CA GLY A 38 6.53 9.66 -7.45
C GLY A 38 5.33 10.21 -8.24
N SER A 39 5.41 10.19 -9.58
CA SER A 39 4.33 10.57 -10.50
C SER A 39 3.45 9.39 -10.95
N GLU A 40 3.83 8.16 -10.61
CA GLU A 40 3.13 6.95 -11.03
C GLU A 40 2.16 6.45 -9.96
N THR A 41 1.14 5.74 -10.38
CA THR A 41 0.23 4.99 -9.49
C THR A 41 0.47 3.50 -9.71
N CYS A 42 0.73 2.78 -8.64
CA CYS A 42 0.99 1.34 -8.66
C CYS A 42 -0.12 0.60 -7.94
N ALA A 43 -0.51 -0.56 -8.46
CA ALA A 43 -1.39 -1.51 -7.78
C ALA A 43 -0.57 -2.64 -7.17
N VAL A 44 -0.86 -2.98 -5.91
CA VAL A 44 -0.30 -4.14 -5.21
C VAL A 44 -1.43 -4.93 -4.57
N GLY A 45 -1.25 -6.23 -4.31
CA GLY A 45 -2.24 -7.03 -3.59
C GLY A 45 -2.58 -6.41 -2.22
N ALA A 46 -3.84 -6.46 -1.80
CA ALA A 46 -4.28 -5.76 -0.59
C ALA A 46 -3.82 -6.40 0.72
N SER A 47 -3.27 -7.62 0.68
CA SER A 47 -2.83 -8.37 1.86
C SER A 47 -1.32 -8.40 1.94
N CYS A 48 -0.77 -8.11 3.11
CA CYS A 48 0.65 -8.30 3.36
C CYS A 48 1.00 -9.79 3.22
N THR A 49 2.04 -10.10 2.45
CA THR A 49 2.50 -11.49 2.26
C THR A 49 3.10 -12.11 3.52
N HIS A 50 3.41 -11.30 4.54
CA HIS A 50 3.98 -11.76 5.80
C HIS A 50 2.92 -12.37 6.73
N ASP A 51 1.89 -11.59 7.06
CA ASP A 51 0.88 -11.96 8.07
C ASP A 51 -0.56 -11.74 7.61
N GLY A 52 -0.78 -11.45 6.32
CA GLY A 52 -2.11 -11.30 5.73
C GLY A 52 -2.84 -10.01 6.10
N ARG A 53 -2.19 -9.09 6.83
CA ARG A 53 -2.82 -7.84 7.26
C ARG A 53 -3.20 -6.94 6.08
N PRO A 54 -4.27 -6.13 6.22
CA PRO A 54 -4.73 -5.23 5.17
C PRO A 54 -3.72 -4.10 4.95
N LEU A 55 -3.07 -4.08 3.79
CA LEU A 55 -2.17 -2.99 3.40
C LEU A 55 -2.92 -1.66 3.25
N GLY A 56 -4.24 -1.68 3.08
CA GLY A 56 -5.09 -0.48 3.06
C GLY A 56 -5.03 0.36 4.34
N GLU A 57 -4.63 -0.25 5.45
CA GLU A 57 -4.43 0.42 6.75
C GLU A 57 -2.96 0.82 6.98
N GLY A 58 -2.07 0.50 6.04
CA GLY A 58 -0.64 0.77 6.11
C GLY A 58 -0.26 2.23 5.83
N ILE A 59 1.04 2.48 5.81
CA ILE A 59 1.61 3.82 5.59
C ILE A 59 2.46 3.81 4.32
N VAL A 60 2.33 4.82 3.46
CA VAL A 60 3.22 5.01 2.31
C VAL A 60 4.38 5.91 2.74
N GLU A 61 5.59 5.37 2.74
CA GLU A 61 6.82 6.11 3.02
C GLU A 61 7.81 5.92 1.89
N ALA A 62 8.44 7.00 1.43
CA ALA A 62 9.49 6.97 0.41
C ALA A 62 9.16 6.03 -0.76
N ASN A 63 7.95 6.19 -1.33
CA ASN A 63 7.45 5.40 -2.46
C ASN A 63 7.25 3.89 -2.17
N THR A 64 7.13 3.50 -0.91
CA THR A 64 6.94 2.11 -0.46
C THR A 64 5.79 2.03 0.52
N ILE A 65 4.94 1.00 0.41
CA ILE A 65 3.92 0.73 1.43
C ILE A 65 4.48 -0.13 2.56
N ARG A 66 4.28 0.33 3.80
CA ARG A 66 4.59 -0.39 5.03
C ARG A 66 3.32 -1.03 5.56
N CYS A 67 3.39 -2.33 5.86
CA CYS A 67 2.34 -3.05 6.56
C CYS A 67 2.02 -2.34 7.91
N PRO A 68 0.74 -2.26 8.33
CA PRO A 68 0.26 -1.51 9.52
C PRO A 68 0.73 -1.97 10.92
N GLU A 69 2.02 -2.34 11.08
CA GLU A 69 2.64 -2.86 12.31
C GLU A 69 2.04 -4.21 12.78
N ARG A 70 2.63 -5.02 13.68
CA ARG A 70 3.56 -4.79 14.80
C ARG A 70 5.03 -4.53 14.38
N ARG A 71 5.59 -3.42 14.83
CA ARG A 71 7.03 -3.09 14.86
C ARG A 71 7.91 -4.33 15.11
N LEU A 72 8.69 -4.75 14.11
CA LEU A 72 10.04 -5.28 14.34
C LEU A 72 10.99 -4.22 13.82
N ARG A 73 11.42 -3.36 14.75
CA ARG A 73 12.51 -2.42 14.53
C ARG A 73 13.69 -3.26 14.00
N ARG A 74 14.22 -2.96 12.81
CA ARG A 74 15.61 -3.36 12.53
C ARG A 74 16.41 -2.76 13.68
N ARG A 75 17.17 -3.56 14.42
CA ARG A 75 18.24 -2.99 15.25
C ARG A 75 19.05 -2.12 14.30
N ALA A 76 19.12 -0.82 14.56
CA ALA A 76 20.31 -0.11 14.14
C ALA A 76 21.43 -0.90 14.81
N ALA A 77 22.37 -1.45 14.03
CA ALA A 77 23.60 -1.93 14.63
C ALA A 77 24.13 -0.77 15.50
N PRO A 78 24.50 -1.00 16.77
CA PRO A 78 25.16 0.05 17.52
C PRO A 78 26.37 0.50 16.69
N ALA A 79 26.51 1.82 16.53
CA ALA A 79 27.76 2.37 16.06
C ALA A 79 28.84 1.93 17.06
N GLY A 80 29.75 1.06 16.61
CA GLY A 80 30.83 0.52 17.44
C GLY A 80 30.72 -0.98 17.65
N TRP A 81 31.25 -1.74 16.70
CA TRP A 81 31.89 -3.02 16.99
C TRP A 81 33.40 -2.78 16.95
N MET A 82 34.00 -2.67 18.14
CA MET A 82 35.33 -3.19 18.43
C MET A 82 35.13 -4.51 19.18
#